data_AF-A0A6C0IN33-F1
#
_entry.id   AF-A0A6C0IN33-F1
#
_cell.length_a   1.000
_cell.length_b   1.000
_cell.length_c   1.000
_cell.angle_alpha   90.00
_cell.angle_beta   90.00
_cell.angle_gamma   90.00
#
_symmetry.space_group_name_H-M   'P 1'
#
loop_
_entity.id
_entity.type
_entity.pdbx_description
1 polymer ?
#
loop_
_entity_poly.entity_id
_entity_poly.type
_entity_poly.pdbx_seq_one_letter_code
_entity_poly.pdbx_strand_id
1 'polypeptide(L)'
;MPFLLLHINHINIFFNFWYNMYFLFGISSILTVIKLYGHIAETLHKMMDNTTIVNIGIKGFMLYTRLQTNLSKMYSSCYEHDDFFRHAMNCVEMGYNGIVTNMYNYKKEPVDANWINISMLFRHNNDSSRKIVPKLIESYDMVHNHKSKQITDMVMHRKMLYFNHADTPNPVSTDPMTMYVVKHGNKYLCNHHCFRLYEQWTSSMNTVNNPFFEIEYIDKESDFSCTIDLPRNYFIENNEILSIAFLKRWFDYNYMHESFTFNDDYQLSITDDAFDNITLDRMDYIVLKTSGYSIEKTK
;
A
#
# COMPACT_ATOMS: atom_id res chain seq x y z
N MET A 1 -48.38 -10.02 11.99
CA MET A 1 -47.43 -11.11 11.68
C MET A 1 -47.27 -11.49 10.20
N PRO A 2 -48.15 -11.18 9.23
CA PRO A 2 -47.92 -11.56 7.82
C PRO A 2 -47.01 -10.59 7.03
N PHE A 3 -46.80 -9.35 7.51
CA PHE A 3 -45.96 -8.36 6.82
C PHE A 3 -44.43 -8.60 6.94
N LEU A 4 -43.96 -9.30 7.97
CA LEU A 4 -42.52 -9.61 8.14
C LEU A 4 -42.06 -10.75 7.22
N LEU A 5 -42.93 -11.72 6.93
CA LEU A 5 -42.64 -12.85 6.06
C LEU A 5 -42.54 -12.46 4.57
N LEU A 6 -43.32 -11.47 4.13
CA LEU A 6 -43.20 -10.92 2.77
C LEU A 6 -41.88 -10.17 2.58
N HIS A 7 -41.45 -9.38 3.57
CA HIS A 7 -40.21 -8.59 3.46
C HIS A 7 -38.95 -9.45 3.40
N ILE A 8 -38.91 -10.57 4.14
CA ILE A 8 -37.79 -11.52 4.13
C ILE A 8 -37.71 -12.30 2.81
N ASN A 9 -38.86 -12.67 2.22
CA ASN A 9 -38.89 -13.32 0.91
C ASN A 9 -38.45 -12.38 -0.22
N HIS A 10 -38.83 -11.10 -0.18
CA HIS A 10 -38.37 -10.12 -1.17
C HIS A 10 -36.86 -9.84 -1.07
N ILE A 11 -36.28 -9.81 0.14
CA ILE A 11 -34.84 -9.62 0.33
C ILE A 11 -34.05 -10.85 -0.15
N ASN A 12 -34.52 -12.07 0.13
CA ASN A 12 -33.87 -13.30 -0.34
C ASN A 12 -33.98 -13.50 -1.85
N ILE A 13 -35.09 -13.07 -2.48
CA ILE A 13 -35.23 -13.08 -3.94
C ILE A 13 -34.30 -12.04 -4.57
N PHE A 14 -34.17 -10.85 -3.97
CA PHE A 14 -33.25 -9.81 -4.42
C PHE A 14 -31.79 -10.29 -4.30
N PHE A 15 -31.38 -10.82 -3.15
CA PHE A 15 -30.02 -11.35 -2.96
C PHE A 15 -29.70 -12.52 -3.91
N ASN A 16 -30.62 -13.45 -4.12
CA ASN A 16 -30.44 -14.54 -5.08
C ASN A 16 -30.38 -14.02 -6.52
N PHE A 17 -31.16 -13.00 -6.87
CA PHE A 17 -31.11 -12.39 -8.20
C PHE A 17 -29.74 -11.75 -8.46
N TRP A 18 -29.21 -10.98 -7.50
CA TRP A 18 -27.89 -10.37 -7.61
C TRP A 18 -26.76 -11.41 -7.60
N TYR A 19 -26.81 -12.41 -6.73
CA TYR A 19 -25.83 -13.50 -6.68
C TYR A 19 -25.77 -14.28 -8.00
N ASN A 20 -26.93 -14.64 -8.57
CA ASN A 20 -27.00 -15.30 -9.86
C ASN A 20 -26.51 -14.40 -11.00
N MET A 21 -26.75 -13.08 -10.93
CA MET A 21 -26.25 -12.14 -11.93
C MET A 21 -24.71 -12.02 -11.87
N TYR A 22 -24.12 -11.92 -10.67
CA TYR A 22 -22.66 -11.90 -10.49
C TYR A 22 -22.01 -13.22 -10.92
N PHE A 23 -22.65 -14.36 -10.64
CA PHE A 23 -22.21 -15.68 -11.09
C PHE A 23 -22.25 -15.79 -12.62
N LEU A 24 -23.31 -15.28 -13.26
CA LEU A 24 -23.43 -15.25 -14.72
C LEU A 24 -22.42 -14.28 -15.38
N PHE A 25 -22.13 -13.13 -14.76
CA PHE A 25 -21.08 -12.23 -15.22
C PHE A 25 -19.68 -12.84 -15.08
N GLY A 26 -19.42 -13.57 -13.99
CA GLY A 26 -18.20 -14.34 -13.78
C GLY A 26 -18.02 -15.47 -14.79
N ILE A 27 -19.08 -16.22 -15.08
CA ILE A 27 -19.06 -17.27 -16.11
C ILE A 27 -18.88 -16.65 -17.50
N SER A 28 -19.55 -15.53 -17.79
CA SER A 28 -19.41 -14.83 -19.08
C SER A 28 -17.99 -14.34 -19.29
N SER A 29 -17.35 -13.75 -18.29
CA SER A 29 -15.95 -13.30 -18.39
C SER A 29 -14.99 -14.48 -18.56
N ILE A 30 -15.19 -15.58 -17.83
CA ILE A 30 -14.41 -16.83 -18.00
C ILE A 30 -14.60 -17.43 -19.40
N LEU A 31 -15.82 -17.52 -19.92
CA LEU A 31 -16.10 -18.03 -21.27
C LEU A 31 -15.49 -17.14 -22.37
N THR A 32 -15.42 -15.82 -22.12
CA THR A 32 -14.78 -14.87 -23.05
C THR A 32 -13.26 -15.08 -23.05
N VAL A 33 -12.65 -15.32 -21.89
CA VAL A 33 -11.23 -15.67 -21.76
C VAL A 33 -10.93 -17.02 -22.43
N ILE A 34 -11.81 -18.03 -22.28
CA ILE A 34 -11.66 -19.34 -22.93
C ILE A 34 -11.78 -19.23 -24.46
N LYS A 35 -12.73 -18.43 -24.98
CA LYS A 35 -12.83 -18.15 -26.42
C LYS A 35 -11.61 -17.42 -26.97
N LEU A 36 -11.08 -16.46 -26.21
CA LEU A 36 -9.85 -15.75 -26.56
C LEU A 36 -8.65 -16.70 -26.59
N TYR A 37 -8.57 -17.61 -25.61
CA TYR A 37 -7.54 -18.65 -25.53
C TYR A 37 -7.63 -19.63 -26.72
N GLY A 38 -8.84 -20.06 -27.09
CA GLY A 38 -9.07 -20.91 -28.26
C GLY A 38 -8.61 -20.24 -29.57
N HIS A 39 -8.86 -18.94 -29.72
CA HIS A 39 -8.44 -18.18 -30.90
C HIS A 39 -6.91 -17.99 -30.96
N ILE A 40 -6.25 -17.80 -29.80
CA ILE A 40 -4.79 -17.74 -29.70
C ILE A 40 -4.16 -19.10 -30.03
N ALA A 41 -4.75 -20.20 -29.55
CA ALA A 41 -4.28 -21.57 -29.81
C ALA A 41 -4.36 -21.97 -31.30
N GLU A 42 -5.46 -21.63 -31.99
CA GLU A 42 -5.59 -21.86 -33.44
C GLU A 42 -4.58 -21.06 -34.27
N THR A 43 -4.23 -19.86 -33.81
CA THR A 43 -3.26 -18.99 -34.49
C THR A 43 -1.83 -19.51 -34.31
N LEU A 44 -1.53 -20.12 -33.15
CA LEU A 44 -0.23 -20.74 -32.85
C LEU A 44 0.02 -22.02 -33.64
N HIS A 45 -1.02 -22.81 -33.95
CA HIS A 45 -0.87 -24.09 -34.65
C HIS A 45 -0.50 -23.93 -36.14
N LYS A 46 -0.78 -22.78 -36.76
CA LYS A 46 -0.60 -22.54 -38.21
C LYS A 46 0.79 -22.05 -38.66
N MET A 47 1.75 -21.79 -37.75
CA MET A 47 2.97 -21.05 -38.09
C MET A 47 4.28 -21.65 -37.53
N MET A 48 4.59 -22.91 -37.88
CA MET A 48 5.82 -23.56 -37.42
C MET A 48 7.01 -23.36 -38.38
N ASP A 49 7.95 -22.49 -37.97
CA ASP A 49 9.40 -22.61 -38.28
C ASP A 49 10.25 -21.79 -37.28
N ASN A 50 11.51 -22.16 -37.05
CA ASN A 50 12.25 -21.80 -35.81
C ASN A 50 12.60 -20.29 -35.65
N THR A 51 12.86 -19.57 -36.74
CA THR A 51 12.99 -18.09 -36.75
C THR A 51 11.64 -17.39 -36.62
N THR A 52 10.57 -18.08 -36.98
CA THR A 52 9.18 -17.66 -36.80
C THR A 52 8.78 -17.77 -35.33
N ILE A 53 9.27 -18.78 -34.58
CA ILE A 53 8.94 -18.98 -33.15
C ILE A 53 9.39 -17.80 -32.28
N VAL A 54 10.62 -17.30 -32.45
CA VAL A 54 11.12 -16.13 -31.69
C VAL A 54 10.29 -14.88 -32.03
N ASN A 55 9.98 -14.67 -33.32
CA ASN A 55 9.14 -13.57 -33.76
C ASN A 55 7.67 -13.70 -33.28
N ILE A 56 7.15 -14.93 -33.19
CA ILE A 56 5.83 -15.23 -32.62
C ILE A 56 5.84 -14.95 -31.12
N GLY A 57 6.90 -15.35 -30.41
CA GLY A 57 7.08 -15.08 -28.98
C GLY A 57 7.10 -13.58 -28.68
N ILE A 58 7.87 -12.80 -29.44
CA ILE A 58 7.93 -11.34 -29.30
C ILE A 58 6.58 -10.70 -29.62
N LYS A 59 5.90 -11.11 -30.70
CA LYS A 59 4.56 -10.61 -31.05
C LYS A 59 3.52 -10.98 -30.00
N GLY A 60 3.59 -12.19 -29.44
CA GLY A 60 2.73 -12.67 -28.37
C GLY A 60 2.95 -11.88 -27.08
N PHE A 61 4.21 -11.63 -26.70
CA PHE A 61 4.55 -10.78 -25.57
C PHE A 61 4.07 -9.34 -25.77
N MET A 62 4.25 -8.75 -26.96
CA MET A 62 3.73 -7.41 -27.28
C MET A 62 2.19 -7.36 -27.26
N LEU A 63 1.52 -8.41 -27.73
CA LEU A 63 0.07 -8.51 -27.66
C LEU A 63 -0.41 -8.62 -26.22
N TYR A 64 0.22 -9.47 -25.41
CA TYR A 64 -0.08 -9.64 -23.99
C TYR A 64 0.10 -8.32 -23.24
N THR A 65 1.24 -7.66 -23.37
CA THR A 65 1.52 -6.37 -22.71
C THR A 65 0.54 -5.29 -23.16
N ARG A 66 0.19 -5.23 -24.45
CA ARG A 66 -0.84 -4.30 -24.96
C ARG A 66 -2.22 -4.58 -24.40
N LEU A 67 -2.64 -5.84 -24.34
CA LEU A 67 -3.91 -6.26 -23.74
C LEU A 67 -3.95 -5.92 -22.25
N GLN A 68 -2.89 -6.26 -21.50
CA GLN A 68 -2.76 -5.92 -20.09
C GLN A 68 -2.85 -4.41 -19.86
N THR A 69 -2.14 -3.62 -20.67
CA THR A 69 -2.17 -2.16 -20.57
C THR A 69 -3.56 -1.59 -20.88
N ASN A 70 -4.24 -2.11 -21.90
CA ASN A 70 -5.59 -1.67 -22.27
C ASN A 70 -6.62 -2.04 -21.19
N LEU A 71 -6.54 -3.25 -20.65
CA LEU A 71 -7.40 -3.70 -19.55
C LEU A 71 -7.17 -2.85 -18.30
N SER A 72 -5.91 -2.56 -17.95
CA SER A 72 -5.58 -1.67 -16.85
C SER A 72 -6.16 -0.27 -17.05
N LYS A 73 -6.03 0.30 -18.25
CA LYS A 73 -6.63 1.61 -18.58
C LYS A 73 -8.16 1.60 -18.47
N MET A 74 -8.81 0.56 -18.99
CA MET A 74 -10.26 0.41 -18.92
C MET A 74 -10.72 0.27 -17.46
N TYR A 75 -10.03 -0.55 -16.67
CA TYR A 75 -10.28 -0.71 -15.24
C TYR A 75 -10.19 0.63 -14.50
N SER A 76 -9.08 1.37 -14.67
CA SER A 76 -8.89 2.68 -14.05
C SER A 76 -9.99 3.66 -14.46
N SER A 77 -10.34 3.70 -15.75
CA SER A 77 -11.40 4.57 -16.26
C SER A 77 -12.76 4.27 -15.62
N CYS A 78 -13.14 2.98 -15.54
CA CYS A 78 -14.40 2.56 -14.91
C CYS A 78 -14.39 2.84 -13.40
N TYR A 79 -13.28 2.57 -12.73
CA TYR A 79 -13.13 2.82 -11.29
C TYR A 79 -13.26 4.32 -10.93
N GLU A 80 -12.73 5.20 -11.78
CA GLU A 80 -12.82 6.65 -11.57
C GLU A 80 -14.24 7.21 -11.84
N HIS A 81 -14.91 6.75 -12.90
CA HIS A 81 -16.13 7.40 -13.40
C HIS A 81 -17.44 6.70 -13.02
N ASP A 82 -17.41 5.42 -12.64
CA ASP A 82 -18.61 4.64 -12.30
C ASP A 82 -18.62 4.30 -10.79
N ASP A 83 -19.54 4.94 -10.06
CA ASP A 83 -19.71 4.76 -8.62
C ASP A 83 -20.09 3.32 -8.26
N PHE A 84 -20.94 2.67 -9.07
CA PHE A 84 -21.40 1.32 -8.81
C PHE A 84 -20.26 0.33 -9.03
N PHE A 85 -19.53 0.46 -10.14
CA PHE A 85 -18.36 -0.36 -10.41
C PHE A 85 -17.31 -0.21 -9.32
N ARG A 86 -16.99 1.03 -8.92
CA ARG A 86 -16.04 1.31 -7.82
C ARG A 86 -16.49 0.67 -6.51
N HIS A 87 -17.77 0.80 -6.14
CA HIS A 87 -18.28 0.21 -4.91
C HIS A 87 -18.22 -1.33 -4.93
N ALA A 88 -18.64 -1.94 -6.03
CA ALA A 88 -18.58 -3.40 -6.21
C ALA A 88 -17.14 -3.91 -6.12
N MET A 89 -16.20 -3.25 -6.81
CA MET A 89 -14.78 -3.60 -6.74
C MET A 89 -14.22 -3.43 -5.34
N ASN A 90 -14.55 -2.34 -4.65
CA ASN A 90 -14.14 -2.12 -3.26
C ASN A 90 -14.68 -3.23 -2.34
N CYS A 91 -15.94 -3.67 -2.52
CA CYS A 91 -16.48 -4.78 -1.74
C CYS A 91 -15.75 -6.11 -2.00
N VAL A 92 -15.46 -6.43 -3.26
CA VAL A 92 -14.70 -7.63 -3.63
C VAL A 92 -13.30 -7.58 -3.03
N GLU A 93 -12.63 -6.44 -3.16
CA GLU A 93 -11.30 -6.21 -2.61
C GLU A 93 -11.30 -6.28 -1.09
N MET A 94 -12.30 -5.69 -0.42
CA MET A 94 -12.47 -5.81 1.03
C MET A 94 -12.68 -7.27 1.45
N GLY A 95 -13.52 -8.01 0.75
CA GLY A 95 -13.82 -9.42 1.04
C GLY A 95 -12.61 -10.32 0.85
N TYR A 96 -11.95 -10.24 -0.31
CA TYR A 96 -10.73 -10.99 -0.59
C TYR A 96 -9.65 -10.68 0.45
N ASN A 97 -9.38 -9.40 0.68
CA ASN A 97 -8.35 -9.02 1.63
C ASN A 97 -8.74 -9.38 3.07
N GLY A 98 -10.02 -9.32 3.45
CA GLY A 98 -10.47 -9.76 4.77
C GLY A 98 -10.22 -11.25 5.01
N ILE A 99 -10.37 -12.09 3.98
CA ILE A 99 -10.01 -13.51 4.03
C ILE A 99 -8.50 -13.65 4.20
N VAL A 100 -7.70 -12.97 3.38
CA VAL A 100 -6.23 -13.05 3.42
C VAL A 100 -5.69 -12.53 4.75
N THR A 101 -6.18 -11.40 5.27
CA THR A 101 -5.77 -10.84 6.57
C THR A 101 -6.12 -11.78 7.72
N ASN A 102 -7.29 -12.41 7.69
CA ASN A 102 -7.66 -13.39 8.71
C ASN A 102 -6.81 -14.67 8.63
N MET A 103 -6.43 -15.10 7.43
CA MET A 103 -5.59 -16.28 7.24
C MET A 103 -4.15 -16.04 7.71
N TYR A 104 -3.59 -14.87 7.44
CA TYR A 104 -2.16 -14.58 7.66
C TYR A 104 -1.88 -13.57 8.78
N ASN A 105 -2.91 -13.11 9.49
CA ASN A 105 -2.84 -12.23 10.67
C ASN A 105 -1.94 -10.98 10.51
N TYR A 106 -1.98 -10.34 9.33
CA TYR A 106 -1.26 -9.09 9.05
C TYR A 106 -2.22 -7.90 9.01
N LYS A 107 -1.67 -6.69 9.16
CA LYS A 107 -2.48 -5.46 9.15
C LYS A 107 -2.79 -5.01 7.72
N LYS A 108 -3.91 -4.30 7.56
CA LYS A 108 -4.35 -3.79 6.25
C LYS A 108 -4.68 -2.31 6.30
N GLU A 109 -4.35 -1.61 5.22
CA GLU A 109 -4.64 -0.20 5.05
C GLU A 109 -6.10 -0.03 4.60
N PRO A 110 -6.71 1.14 4.86
CA PRO A 110 -7.99 1.50 4.27
C PRO A 110 -7.94 1.41 2.74
N VAL A 111 -9.05 0.97 2.13
CA VAL A 111 -9.19 0.83 0.67
C VAL A 111 -9.30 2.19 -0.03
N ASP A 112 -9.78 3.22 0.68
CA ASP A 112 -9.87 4.57 0.14
C ASP A 112 -8.49 5.12 -0.29
N ALA A 113 -8.51 5.89 -1.39
CA ALA A 113 -7.29 6.49 -1.95
C ALA A 113 -6.71 7.63 -1.10
N ASN A 114 -7.49 8.16 -0.16
CA ASN A 114 -7.11 9.29 0.67
C ASN A 114 -7.37 8.99 2.14
N TRP A 115 -6.34 9.05 2.97
CA TRP A 115 -6.45 8.89 4.42
C TRP A 115 -5.24 9.48 5.14
N ILE A 116 -5.44 9.73 6.42
CA ILE A 116 -4.40 10.17 7.36
C ILE A 116 -4.27 9.09 8.44
N ASN A 117 -3.06 8.74 8.79
CA ASN A 117 -2.74 7.78 9.82
C ASN A 117 -1.79 8.41 10.85
N ILE A 118 -2.06 8.15 12.12
CA ILE A 118 -1.15 8.43 13.22
C ILE A 118 -0.69 7.10 13.77
N SER A 119 0.61 6.83 13.63
CA SER A 119 1.29 5.62 14.09
C SER A 119 2.11 5.97 15.35
N MET A 120 1.82 5.31 16.47
CA MET A 120 2.56 5.47 17.73
C MET A 120 3.26 4.16 18.08
N LEU A 121 4.58 4.21 18.22
CA LEU A 121 5.43 3.08 18.55
C LEU A 121 5.83 3.10 20.03
N PHE A 122 5.56 2.00 20.72
CA PHE A 122 5.87 1.81 22.13
C PHE A 122 6.87 0.67 22.31
N ARG A 123 7.77 0.81 23.27
CA ARG A 123 8.56 -0.31 23.78
C ARG A 123 7.74 -1.03 24.83
N HIS A 124 7.41 -2.30 24.58
CA HIS A 124 6.66 -3.12 25.50
C HIS A 124 7.49 -4.32 25.94
N ASN A 125 7.57 -4.55 27.25
CA ASN A 125 8.19 -5.76 27.79
C ASN A 125 7.25 -6.94 27.55
N ASN A 126 7.73 -7.96 26.85
CA ASN A 126 7.00 -9.22 26.78
C ASN A 126 7.21 -10.02 28.07
N ASP A 127 6.13 -10.30 28.81
CA ASP A 127 6.12 -10.94 30.14
C ASP A 127 6.78 -12.33 30.15
N SER A 128 6.87 -13.00 29.01
CA SER A 128 7.39 -14.37 28.93
C SER A 128 8.92 -14.47 28.82
N SER A 129 9.61 -13.42 28.39
CA SER A 129 11.05 -13.49 28.04
C SER A 129 11.88 -12.24 28.36
N ARG A 130 11.29 -11.17 28.93
CA ARG A 130 11.94 -9.85 29.09
C ARG A 130 12.48 -9.24 27.78
N LYS A 131 12.07 -9.76 26.63
CA LYS A 131 12.39 -9.16 25.33
C LYS A 131 11.53 -7.92 25.13
N ILE A 132 12.17 -6.79 24.79
CA ILE A 132 11.48 -5.55 24.43
C ILE A 132 11.03 -5.72 22.98
N VAL A 133 9.72 -5.75 22.75
CA VAL A 133 9.17 -5.85 21.39
C VAL A 133 8.46 -4.53 21.06
N PRO A 134 8.81 -3.88 19.95
CA PRO A 134 8.13 -2.67 19.52
C PRO A 134 6.67 -2.97 19.16
N LYS A 135 5.73 -2.25 19.78
CA LYS A 135 4.30 -2.35 19.50
C LYS A 135 3.82 -1.08 18.82
N LEU A 136 3.15 -1.24 17.68
CA LEU A 136 2.62 -0.14 16.89
C LEU A 136 1.10 -0.05 17.04
N ILE A 137 0.62 1.09 17.55
CA ILE A 137 -0.80 1.46 17.58
C ILE A 137 -1.06 2.46 16.46
N GLU A 138 -2.14 2.26 15.72
CA GLU A 138 -2.47 3.05 14.55
C GLU A 138 -3.90 3.60 14.66
N SER A 139 -4.06 4.87 14.31
CA SER A 139 -5.36 5.51 14.17
C SER A 139 -5.51 6.05 12.76
N TYR A 140 -6.56 5.63 12.06
CA TYR A 140 -6.85 6.06 10.69
C TYR A 140 -8.02 7.02 10.65
N ASP A 141 -7.83 8.12 9.91
CA ASP A 141 -8.88 9.04 9.54
C ASP A 141 -9.06 9.04 8.02
N MET A 142 -10.16 8.45 7.57
CA MET A 142 -10.44 8.22 6.15
C MET A 142 -11.03 9.48 5.48
N VAL A 143 -10.74 9.67 4.19
CA VAL A 143 -11.37 10.68 3.34
C VAL A 143 -12.01 10.00 2.15
N HIS A 144 -13.32 9.77 2.25
CA HIS A 144 -14.08 9.10 1.21
C HIS A 144 -14.13 9.93 -0.07
N ASN A 145 -14.02 9.24 -1.21
CA ASN A 145 -14.12 9.87 -2.52
C ASN A 145 -15.55 10.37 -2.76
N HIS A 146 -15.65 11.62 -3.21
CA HIS A 146 -16.89 12.27 -3.61
C HIS A 146 -16.91 12.42 -5.14
N LYS A 147 -18.11 12.47 -5.75
CA LYS A 147 -18.29 12.66 -7.20
C LYS A 147 -17.53 13.87 -7.74
N SER A 148 -17.50 14.94 -6.95
CA SER A 148 -16.68 16.12 -7.22
C SER A 148 -15.34 16.00 -6.50
N LYS A 149 -14.27 15.87 -7.28
CA LYS A 149 -12.88 15.87 -6.78
C LYS A 149 -12.58 17.09 -5.90
N GLN A 150 -13.11 18.26 -6.25
CA GLN A 150 -12.92 19.50 -5.48
C GLN A 150 -13.43 19.38 -4.04
N ILE A 151 -14.52 18.64 -3.82
CA ILE A 151 -15.06 18.41 -2.47
C ILE A 151 -14.14 17.47 -1.69
N THR A 152 -13.65 16.40 -2.31
CA THR A 152 -12.67 15.50 -1.67
C THR A 152 -11.39 16.25 -1.30
N ASP A 153 -10.86 17.05 -2.23
CA ASP A 153 -9.66 17.86 -2.00
C ASP A 153 -9.89 18.89 -0.88
N MET A 154 -11.07 19.54 -0.83
CA MET A 154 -11.45 20.47 0.24
C MET A 154 -11.55 19.78 1.61
N VAL A 155 -12.15 18.59 1.68
CA VAL A 155 -12.26 17.81 2.93
C VAL A 155 -10.86 17.41 3.41
N MET A 156 -10.02 16.91 2.50
CA MET A 156 -8.63 16.56 2.81
C MET A 156 -7.86 17.79 3.31
N HIS A 157 -7.97 18.91 2.61
CA HIS A 157 -7.34 20.18 3.02
C HIS A 157 -7.77 20.60 4.42
N ARG A 158 -9.07 20.56 4.72
CA ARG A 158 -9.59 20.90 6.05
C ARG A 158 -9.04 19.99 7.15
N LYS A 159 -8.85 18.70 6.85
CA LYS A 159 -8.22 17.77 7.80
C LYS A 159 -6.73 18.05 7.97
N MET A 160 -6.03 18.40 6.89
CA MET A 160 -4.61 18.76 6.96
C MET A 160 -4.36 20.04 7.76
N LEU A 161 -5.31 20.99 7.81
CA LEU A 161 -5.20 22.18 8.66
C LEU A 161 -5.06 21.85 10.15
N TYR A 162 -5.52 20.69 10.62
CA TYR A 162 -5.26 20.26 12.01
C TYR A 162 -3.77 20.10 12.30
N PHE A 163 -2.95 19.85 11.29
CA PHE A 163 -1.50 19.70 11.40
C PHE A 163 -0.75 21.02 11.17
N ASN A 164 -1.45 22.12 10.86
CA ASN A 164 -0.88 23.46 10.68
C ASN A 164 -0.67 24.19 12.02
N HIS A 165 0.03 23.55 12.94
CA HIS A 165 0.47 24.16 14.19
C HIS A 165 1.90 23.71 14.45
N ALA A 166 2.71 24.60 15.03
CA ALA A 166 4.09 24.25 15.40
C ALA A 166 4.07 23.07 16.38
N ASP A 167 5.00 22.13 16.21
CA ASP A 167 5.17 21.06 17.17
C ASP A 167 5.42 21.64 18.55
N THR A 168 4.81 21.06 19.59
CA THR A 168 5.15 21.42 20.96
C THR A 168 6.63 21.08 21.20
N PRO A 169 7.49 22.03 21.62
CA PRO A 169 8.95 21.87 21.62
C PRO A 169 9.53 20.78 22.55
N ASN A 170 8.70 20.11 23.35
CA ASN A 170 9.16 19.22 24.40
C ASN A 170 8.52 17.84 24.23
N PRO A 171 9.14 16.93 23.45
CA PRO A 171 8.95 15.51 23.73
C PRO A 171 9.57 15.26 25.10
N VAL A 172 8.76 14.85 26.07
CA VAL A 172 9.29 14.29 27.31
C VAL A 172 10.02 13.02 26.91
N SER A 173 11.16 12.70 27.51
CA SER A 173 12.02 11.54 27.15
C SER A 173 11.34 10.15 27.25
N THR A 174 10.07 10.12 27.61
CA THR A 174 9.19 8.95 27.72
C THR A 174 8.13 8.88 26.63
N ASP A 175 8.09 9.83 25.70
CA ASP A 175 7.06 9.90 24.68
C ASP A 175 7.24 8.81 23.61
N PRO A 176 6.15 8.16 23.19
CA PRO A 176 6.20 7.17 22.13
C PRO A 176 6.66 7.83 20.83
N MET A 177 7.50 7.11 20.08
CA MET A 177 7.91 7.52 18.76
C MET A 177 6.68 7.60 17.85
N THR A 178 6.33 8.80 17.40
CA THR A 178 5.14 9.06 16.59
C THR A 178 5.54 9.32 15.15
N MET A 179 4.84 8.67 14.22
CA MET A 179 4.96 8.88 12.79
C MET A 179 3.58 9.19 12.22
N TYR A 180 3.48 10.25 11.46
CA TYR A 180 2.29 10.63 10.70
C TYR A 180 2.44 10.12 9.27
N VAL A 181 1.42 9.43 8.77
CA VAL A 181 1.39 8.93 7.38
C VAL A 181 0.16 9.47 6.68
N VAL A 182 0.34 10.08 5.51
CA VAL A 182 -0.75 10.57 4.66
C VAL A 182 -0.68 9.84 3.34
N LYS A 183 -1.78 9.17 2.97
CA LYS A 183 -2.00 8.72 1.60
C LYS A 183 -2.88 9.74 0.89
N HIS A 184 -2.39 10.26 -0.22
CA HIS A 184 -3.16 11.15 -1.09
C HIS A 184 -3.07 10.65 -2.53
N GLY A 185 -4.12 9.98 -2.99
CA GLY A 185 -4.12 9.22 -4.23
C GLY A 185 -3.14 8.04 -4.16
N ASN A 186 -2.11 8.08 -5.01
CA ASN A 186 -1.05 7.06 -5.06
C ASN A 186 0.29 7.59 -4.55
N LYS A 187 0.29 8.50 -3.57
CA LYS A 187 1.49 9.03 -2.92
C LYS A 187 1.38 8.86 -1.42
N TYR A 188 2.51 8.53 -0.78
CA TYR A 188 2.63 8.40 0.66
C TYR A 188 3.57 9.47 1.19
N LEU A 189 3.08 10.28 2.13
CA LEU A 189 3.89 11.16 2.95
C LEU A 189 4.03 10.56 4.33
N CYS A 190 5.23 10.59 4.86
CA CYS A 190 5.66 10.05 6.14
C CYS A 190 6.49 11.14 6.81
N ASN A 191 6.13 11.51 8.04
CA ASN A 191 6.87 12.51 8.79
C ASN A 191 6.71 12.26 10.30
N HIS A 192 7.75 12.55 11.09
CA HIS A 192 7.70 12.46 12.55
C HIS A 192 7.16 13.75 13.20
N HIS A 193 7.04 14.82 12.43
CA HIS A 193 6.62 16.16 12.85
C HIS A 193 5.30 16.53 12.19
N CYS A 194 4.33 16.99 13.01
CA CYS A 194 2.99 17.29 12.51
C CYS A 194 3.01 18.51 11.57
N PHE A 195 3.79 19.54 11.94
CA PHE A 195 3.89 20.76 11.14
C PHE A 195 4.56 20.53 9.79
N ARG A 196 5.68 19.78 9.77
CA ARG A 196 6.41 19.48 8.53
C ARG A 196 5.58 18.66 7.56
N LEU A 197 4.75 17.74 8.06
CA LEU A 197 3.79 17.00 7.24
C LEU A 197 2.82 17.94 6.50
N TYR A 198 2.31 18.97 7.17
CA TYR A 198 1.42 19.97 6.56
C TYR A 198 2.14 20.79 5.48
N GLU A 199 3.34 21.29 5.77
CA GLU A 199 4.16 22.02 4.80
C GLU A 199 4.47 21.17 3.56
N GLN A 200 4.84 19.92 3.77
CA GLN A 200 5.12 18.99 2.68
C GLN A 200 3.86 18.67 1.88
N TRP A 201 2.70 18.49 2.52
CA TRP A 201 1.44 18.23 1.82
C TRP A 201 0.95 19.42 1.00
N THR A 202 1.15 20.65 1.51
CA THR A 202 0.81 21.88 0.77
C THR A 202 1.78 22.18 -0.37
N SER A 203 2.99 21.63 -0.33
CA SER A 203 3.89 21.57 -1.48
C SER A 203 3.33 20.65 -2.57
N SER A 204 3.86 20.72 -3.79
CA SER A 204 3.40 19.91 -4.94
C SER A 204 3.63 18.39 -4.80
N MET A 205 4.14 17.91 -3.66
CA MET A 205 4.52 16.52 -3.41
C MET A 205 5.37 15.97 -4.57
N ASN A 206 6.45 16.69 -4.92
CA ASN A 206 7.29 16.34 -6.06
C ASN A 206 7.88 14.94 -5.85
N THR A 207 7.77 14.09 -6.87
CA THR A 207 8.40 12.78 -6.84
C THR A 207 9.91 12.94 -7.08
N VAL A 208 10.72 12.20 -6.34
CA VAL A 208 12.17 12.10 -6.55
C VAL A 208 12.53 10.72 -7.12
N ASN A 209 13.76 10.60 -7.64
CA ASN A 209 14.28 9.29 -8.05
C ASN A 209 14.57 8.45 -6.81
N ASN A 210 14.57 7.12 -6.97
CA ASN A 210 15.05 6.22 -5.94
C ASN A 210 16.58 6.35 -5.84
N PRO A 211 17.14 6.83 -4.70
CA PRO A 211 18.59 6.94 -4.54
C PRO A 211 19.22 5.64 -4.01
N PHE A 212 18.44 4.56 -3.83
CA PHE A 212 18.92 3.30 -3.27
C PHE A 212 18.98 2.21 -4.34
N PHE A 213 20.13 1.54 -4.42
CA PHE A 213 20.28 0.30 -5.16
C PHE A 213 19.73 -0.88 -4.36
N GLU A 214 20.05 -0.94 -3.07
CA GLU A 214 19.61 -2.00 -2.17
C GLU A 214 19.41 -1.47 -0.75
N ILE A 215 18.39 -2.01 -0.07
CA ILE A 215 18.12 -1.76 1.35
C ILE A 215 17.95 -3.14 1.99
N GLU A 216 18.88 -3.55 2.84
CA GLU A 216 18.82 -4.82 3.57
C GLU A 216 18.55 -4.55 5.05
N TYR A 217 17.52 -5.18 5.59
CA TYR A 217 17.28 -5.27 7.02
C TYR A 217 17.98 -6.48 7.60
N ILE A 218 18.72 -6.28 8.69
CA ILE A 218 19.45 -7.30 9.42
C ILE A 218 19.01 -7.26 10.88
N ASP A 219 18.35 -8.31 11.36
CA ASP A 219 18.09 -8.49 12.79
C ASP A 219 19.41 -8.86 13.48
N LYS A 220 19.75 -8.23 14.61
CA LYS A 220 20.99 -8.54 15.33
C LYS A 220 20.83 -9.66 16.34
N GLU A 221 19.60 -9.97 16.74
CA GLU A 221 19.31 -11.06 17.68
C GLU A 221 19.07 -12.40 16.98
N SER A 222 18.81 -12.39 15.68
CA SER A 222 18.59 -13.59 14.89
C SER A 222 19.42 -13.55 13.60
N ASP A 223 19.71 -14.71 12.99
CA ASP A 223 20.38 -14.77 11.68
C ASP A 223 19.44 -14.36 10.52
N PHE A 224 18.42 -13.56 10.80
CA PHE A 224 17.42 -13.13 9.83
C PHE A 224 17.87 -11.84 9.13
N SER A 225 17.96 -11.90 7.80
CA SER A 225 18.04 -10.71 6.96
C SER A 225 17.04 -10.77 5.81
N CYS A 226 16.63 -9.60 5.32
CA CYS A 226 15.78 -9.50 4.14
C CYS A 226 15.94 -8.17 3.42
N THR A 227 15.80 -8.18 2.11
CA THR A 227 15.78 -6.97 1.28
C THR A 227 14.42 -6.27 1.41
N ILE A 228 14.45 -4.95 1.54
CA ILE A 228 13.30 -4.06 1.54
C ILE A 228 13.21 -3.38 0.17
N ASP A 229 12.15 -3.69 -0.57
CA ASP A 229 11.84 -3.02 -1.85
C ASP A 229 10.72 -1.99 -1.65
N LEU A 230 11.08 -0.71 -1.61
CA LEU A 230 10.13 0.37 -1.39
C LEU A 230 9.43 0.76 -2.70
N PRO A 231 8.09 0.88 -2.71
CA PRO A 231 7.37 1.24 -3.92
C PRO A 231 7.56 2.71 -4.26
N ARG A 232 7.44 3.02 -5.57
CA ARG A 232 7.73 4.36 -6.12
C ARG A 232 6.94 5.50 -5.44
N ASN A 233 5.80 5.18 -4.85
CA ASN A 233 4.90 6.13 -4.20
C ASN A 233 5.41 6.69 -2.87
N TYR A 234 6.49 6.13 -2.29
CA TYR A 234 7.19 6.71 -1.14
C TYR A 234 8.30 7.70 -1.53
N PHE A 235 8.74 7.73 -2.79
CA PHE A 235 9.82 8.62 -3.22
C PHE A 235 9.29 10.02 -3.53
N ILE A 236 8.97 10.74 -2.47
CA ILE A 236 8.52 12.13 -2.48
C ILE A 236 9.58 13.00 -1.81
N GLU A 237 9.82 14.19 -2.36
CA GLU A 237 10.75 15.16 -1.78
C GLU A 237 10.37 15.50 -0.33
N ASN A 238 11.37 15.55 0.55
CA ASN A 238 11.28 15.73 2.01
C ASN A 238 10.51 14.64 2.76
N ASN A 239 10.27 13.48 2.14
CA ASN A 239 9.63 12.37 2.83
C ASN A 239 10.60 11.70 3.81
N GLU A 240 10.10 11.35 4.99
CA GLU A 240 10.88 10.70 6.05
C GLU A 240 10.57 9.20 6.05
N ILE A 241 11.54 8.38 5.65
CA ILE A 241 11.39 6.93 5.47
C ILE A 241 12.44 6.16 6.28
N LEU A 242 12.24 4.84 6.40
CA LEU A 242 13.16 3.92 7.08
C LEU A 242 13.43 4.19 8.56
N SER A 243 12.63 5.02 9.22
CA SER A 243 12.63 5.11 10.68
C SER A 243 12.12 3.81 11.32
N ILE A 244 12.40 3.60 12.61
CA ILE A 244 11.88 2.42 13.32
C ILE A 244 10.35 2.27 13.23
N ALA A 245 9.60 3.37 13.30
CA ALA A 245 8.14 3.33 13.18
C ALA A 245 7.71 2.99 11.74
N PHE A 246 8.42 3.53 10.75
CA PHE A 246 8.23 3.19 9.34
C PHE A 246 8.47 1.71 9.10
N LEU A 247 9.60 1.17 9.56
CA LEU A 247 9.97 -0.23 9.36
C LEU A 247 8.99 -1.17 10.07
N LYS A 248 8.63 -0.90 11.33
CA LYS A 248 7.65 -1.72 12.03
C LYS A 248 6.33 -1.79 11.26
N ARG A 249 5.87 -0.64 10.75
CA ARG A 249 4.69 -0.57 9.87
C ARG A 249 4.92 -1.36 8.59
N TRP A 250 6.05 -1.18 7.92
CA TRP A 250 6.37 -1.89 6.68
C TRP A 250 6.28 -3.41 6.86
N PHE A 251 6.91 -3.95 7.90
CA PHE A 251 6.91 -5.38 8.21
C PHE A 251 5.53 -5.89 8.61
N ASP A 252 4.74 -5.13 9.39
CA ASP A 252 3.37 -5.50 9.78
C ASP A 252 2.40 -5.69 8.61
N TYR A 253 2.74 -5.10 7.45
CA TYR A 253 1.90 -5.08 6.26
C TYR A 253 2.45 -5.96 5.13
N ASN A 254 3.78 -6.11 5.02
CA ASN A 254 4.40 -6.77 3.88
C ASN A 254 5.06 -8.11 4.21
N TYR A 255 5.29 -8.44 5.49
CA TYR A 255 6.04 -9.65 5.86
C TYR A 255 5.18 -10.65 6.62
N MET A 256 5.07 -11.86 6.08
CA MET A 256 4.09 -12.88 6.52
C MET A 256 4.73 -14.12 7.14
N HIS A 257 6.01 -14.07 7.53
CA HIS A 257 6.70 -15.24 8.05
C HIS A 257 6.37 -15.47 9.53
N GLU A 258 5.76 -16.61 9.87
CA GLU A 258 5.29 -16.92 11.23
C GLU A 258 6.38 -16.87 12.31
N SER A 259 7.64 -17.06 11.94
CA SER A 259 8.78 -16.99 12.86
C SER A 259 9.44 -15.61 12.95
N PHE A 260 9.02 -14.63 12.14
CA PHE A 260 9.61 -13.30 12.16
C PHE A 260 8.93 -12.45 13.22
N THR A 261 9.75 -11.87 14.11
CA THR A 261 9.29 -10.85 15.06
C THR A 261 10.17 -9.63 14.87
N PHE A 262 9.57 -8.50 14.49
CA PHE A 262 10.31 -7.25 14.37
C PHE A 262 10.96 -6.89 15.71
N ASN A 263 12.26 -6.67 15.70
CA ASN A 263 13.06 -6.30 16.85
C ASN A 263 13.54 -4.85 16.71
N ASP A 264 13.77 -4.13 17.82
CA ASP A 264 14.38 -2.80 17.76
C ASP A 264 15.90 -2.80 17.78
N ASP A 265 16.54 -3.96 18.02
CA ASP A 265 17.97 -4.15 17.78
C ASP A 265 18.22 -4.72 16.38
N TYR A 266 18.22 -3.83 15.40
CA TYR A 266 18.49 -4.15 14.00
C TYR A 266 19.57 -3.21 13.43
N GLN A 267 19.97 -3.51 12.21
CA GLN A 267 20.74 -2.61 11.36
C GLN A 267 20.13 -2.63 9.95
N LEU A 268 20.03 -1.46 9.33
CA LEU A 268 19.82 -1.39 7.89
C LEU A 268 21.18 -1.24 7.21
N SER A 269 21.46 -2.09 6.23
CA SER A 269 22.57 -1.92 5.29
C SER A 269 21.99 -1.36 3.99
N ILE A 270 22.45 -0.20 3.56
CA ILE A 270 21.96 0.50 2.37
C ILE A 270 23.11 0.65 1.40
N THR A 271 22.92 0.20 0.16
CA THR A 271 23.80 0.55 -0.95
C THR A 271 23.08 1.59 -1.80
N ASP A 272 23.65 2.78 -1.93
CA ASP A 272 23.05 3.87 -2.69
C ASP A 272 23.40 3.84 -4.19
N ASP A 273 22.91 4.83 -4.93
CA ASP A 273 23.14 4.98 -6.37
C ASP A 273 24.58 5.36 -6.75
N ALA A 274 25.40 5.79 -5.78
CA ALA A 274 26.84 5.96 -5.90
C ALA A 274 27.62 4.68 -5.52
N PHE A 275 26.93 3.60 -5.14
CA PHE A 275 27.48 2.35 -4.60
C PHE A 275 28.22 2.51 -3.27
N ASP A 276 27.93 3.60 -2.55
CA ASP A 276 28.41 3.76 -1.19
C ASP A 276 27.53 2.94 -0.22
N ASN A 277 28.17 2.34 0.78
CA ASN A 277 27.48 1.54 1.79
C ASN A 277 27.27 2.36 3.06
N ILE A 278 26.02 2.44 3.50
CA ILE A 278 25.61 3.16 4.69
C ILE A 278 24.89 2.22 5.62
N THR A 279 25.13 2.39 6.92
CA THR A 279 24.43 1.65 7.96
C THR A 279 23.55 2.59 8.78
N LEU A 280 22.27 2.24 8.95
CA LEU A 280 21.37 2.95 9.85
C LEU A 280 21.06 2.10 11.08
N ASP A 281 20.99 2.74 12.24
CA ASP A 281 20.48 2.13 13.46
C ASP A 281 19.05 2.58 13.78
N ARG A 282 18.50 2.10 14.88
CA ARG A 282 17.12 2.38 15.31
C ARG A 282 16.80 3.86 15.55
N MET A 283 17.81 4.71 15.76
CA MET A 283 17.66 6.14 16.00
C MET A 283 17.75 6.93 14.70
N ASP A 284 18.21 6.33 13.60
CA ASP A 284 18.40 7.03 12.34
C ASP A 284 17.18 6.85 11.42
N TYR A 285 17.01 7.78 10.49
CA TYR A 285 16.05 7.70 9.39
C TYR A 285 16.53 8.49 8.18
N ILE A 286 15.92 8.24 7.03
CA ILE A 286 16.24 8.90 5.76
C ILE A 286 15.24 10.02 5.49
N VAL A 287 15.75 11.17 5.04
CA VAL A 287 14.96 12.24 4.44
C VAL A 287 15.32 12.37 2.97
N LEU A 288 14.34 12.14 2.10
CA LEU A 288 14.52 12.24 0.66
C LEU A 288 14.67 13.69 0.20
N LYS A 289 15.56 13.94 -0.74
CA LYS A 289 15.83 15.26 -1.33
C LYS A 289 15.80 15.16 -2.85
N THR A 290 15.65 16.29 -3.54
CA THR A 290 15.69 16.32 -5.02
C THR A 290 16.98 15.73 -5.59
N SER A 291 18.12 15.90 -4.92
CA SER A 291 19.45 15.44 -5.38
C SER A 291 19.99 14.20 -4.65
N GLY A 292 19.16 13.48 -3.89
CA GLY A 292 19.62 12.33 -3.10
C GLY A 292 18.85 12.21 -1.79
N TYR A 293 19.57 12.07 -0.68
CA TYR A 293 18.97 11.94 0.65
C TYR A 293 19.89 12.50 1.75
N SER A 294 19.32 12.68 2.95
CA SER A 294 20.08 12.95 4.17
C SER A 294 19.67 11.98 5.26
N ILE A 295 20.59 11.69 6.18
CA ILE A 295 20.34 10.86 7.36
C ILE A 295 20.07 11.80 8.53
N GLU A 296 18.94 11.62 9.20
CA GLU A 296 18.54 12.38 10.38
C GLU A 296 18.31 11.45 11.57
N LYS A 297 18.29 12.03 12.78
CA LYS A 297 18.07 11.28 14.02
C LYS A 297 16.70 11.56 14.61
N THR A 298 16.06 10.48 15.03
CA THR A 298 14.91 10.49 15.92
C THR A 298 15.33 11.12 17.25
N LYS A 299 14.61 12.18 17.67
CA LYS A 299 14.85 12.84 18.96
C LYS A 299 14.17 12.12 20.11
#